data_AF-A0A2H9ZR53-F1
#
_entry.id   AF-A0A2H9ZR53-F1
#
_cell.length_a   1.000
_cell.length_b   1.000
_cell.length_c   1.000
_cell.angle_alpha   90.00
_cell.angle_beta   90.00
_cell.angle_gamma   90.00
#
_symmetry.space_group_name_H-M   'P 1'
#
loop_
_entity.id
_entity.type
_entity.pdbx_description
1 polymer ?
#
loop_
_entity_poly.entity_id
_entity_poly.type
_entity_poly.pdbx_seq_one_letter_code
_entity_poly.pdbx_strand_id
1 'polypeptide(L)'
;MPAIRFLCLPSPSAASTASAGGGSATTSGQLPPNLSTKPTAPTLLKLTTPQAPPHHLLLPADLPSDVKEKILSLEIIGVDSARAVFLNPNLRSASPESVHSVISFLLSKGIHHKDLPRILGMCPKILTSNISGELKPVFSFLSGDLHVPSSHFRRVVNKCPRLLVSSVRDQLRPALLYLRRLGFKDTFALAYNDPILLVSSVEKTIIPKLEFLTAIGFSREEAAAMVLRCPGLLTFSIENNFKPKYEYFAKVMGGRLEELKEFPQYFAFSLEKRIKPRNMEMVKEAQRKLPLPLMLKTTDEEFRDLMMKRRKR
;
A
#
# COMPACT_ATOMS: atom_id res chain seq x y z
N MET A 1 19.48 -22.65 14.41
CA MET A 1 18.35 -23.36 15.03
C MET A 1 18.17 -22.85 16.45
N PRO A 2 17.12 -22.09 16.73
CA PRO A 2 16.39 -22.27 17.98
C PRO A 2 14.90 -22.49 17.72
N ALA A 3 14.31 -23.29 18.60
CA ALA A 3 13.03 -23.95 18.48
C ALA A 3 11.82 -22.99 18.60
N ILE A 4 10.86 -23.19 17.71
CA ILE A 4 9.52 -22.60 17.76
C ILE A 4 8.74 -23.35 18.85
N ARG A 5 8.50 -22.72 20.00
CA ARG A 5 7.52 -23.19 20.99
C ARG A 5 6.11 -22.91 20.48
N PHE A 6 5.41 -23.96 20.06
CA PHE A 6 3.97 -23.96 19.84
C PHE A 6 3.26 -23.92 21.20
N LEU A 7 2.53 -22.85 21.49
CA LEU A 7 1.53 -22.85 22.55
C LEU A 7 0.15 -23.00 21.89
N CYS A 8 -0.44 -24.17 22.11
CA CYS A 8 -1.83 -24.49 21.82
C CYS A 8 -2.76 -23.60 22.66
N LEU A 9 -3.82 -23.07 22.05
CA LEU A 9 -4.95 -22.46 22.77
C LEU A 9 -6.13 -23.44 22.83
N PRO A 10 -6.89 -23.49 23.93
CA PRO A 10 -8.03 -24.39 24.08
C PRO A 10 -9.29 -23.85 23.39
N SER A 11 -10.10 -24.78 22.89
CA SER A 11 -11.44 -24.52 22.32
C SER A 11 -12.46 -24.25 23.43
N PRO A 12 -13.48 -23.40 23.20
CA PRO A 12 -14.70 -23.43 23.99
C PRO A 12 -15.88 -24.03 23.20
N SER A 13 -16.62 -24.87 23.92
CA SER A 13 -17.87 -25.54 23.60
C SER A 13 -19.05 -24.56 23.47
N ALA A 14 -20.09 -25.03 22.78
CA ALA A 14 -21.31 -24.35 22.42
C ALA A 14 -22.26 -24.03 23.59
N ALA A 15 -23.01 -22.93 23.45
CA ALA A 15 -24.33 -22.72 24.04
C ALA A 15 -25.15 -21.75 23.16
N SER A 16 -26.45 -22.00 23.08
CA SER A 16 -27.43 -21.55 22.10
C SER A 16 -28.38 -20.43 22.57
N THR A 17 -29.12 -19.86 21.60
CA THR A 17 -30.34 -18.99 21.68
C THR A 17 -30.10 -17.50 22.03
N ALA A 18 -30.77 -16.48 21.48
CA ALA A 18 -32.01 -16.35 20.71
C ALA A 18 -31.98 -15.10 19.77
N SER A 19 -33.02 -14.96 18.95
CA SER A 19 -33.17 -14.03 17.83
C SER A 19 -33.66 -12.60 18.18
N ALA A 20 -33.27 -11.63 17.34
CA ALA A 20 -34.03 -10.47 16.82
C ALA A 20 -33.02 -9.64 15.98
N GLY A 21 -33.16 -9.40 14.67
CA GLY A 21 -34.24 -8.71 13.99
C GLY A 21 -33.82 -7.26 13.71
N GLY A 22 -33.31 -6.95 12.51
CA GLY A 22 -33.03 -5.54 12.09
C GLY A 22 -32.08 -5.40 10.91
N GLY A 23 -32.57 -4.83 9.80
CA GLY A 23 -31.96 -4.79 8.47
C GLY A 23 -30.53 -4.22 8.36
N SER A 24 -29.69 -4.91 7.58
CA SER A 24 -28.40 -4.40 7.12
C SER A 24 -28.53 -3.60 5.83
N ALA A 25 -28.30 -2.29 5.93
CA ALA A 25 -27.91 -1.46 4.81
C ALA A 25 -26.40 -1.63 4.57
N THR A 26 -26.04 -2.36 3.52
CA THR A 26 -24.67 -2.48 3.02
C THR A 26 -24.17 -1.13 2.51
N THR A 27 -23.31 -0.46 3.27
CA THR A 27 -22.54 0.69 2.78
C THR A 27 -21.09 0.25 2.56
N SER A 28 -20.75 0.06 1.29
CA SER A 28 -19.38 -0.15 0.83
C SER A 28 -18.55 1.09 1.12
N GLY A 29 -17.75 1.04 2.19
CA GLY A 29 -16.83 2.11 2.57
C GLY A 29 -15.67 2.25 1.59
N GLN A 30 -15.85 3.03 0.53
CA GLN A 30 -14.75 3.55 -0.28
C GLN A 30 -13.88 4.49 0.58
N LEU A 31 -12.57 4.26 0.53
CA LEU A 31 -11.57 5.22 1.01
C LEU A 31 -11.78 6.58 0.31
N PRO A 32 -11.64 7.72 1.01
CA PRO A 32 -11.71 9.02 0.36
C PRO A 32 -10.59 9.15 -0.68
N PRO A 33 -10.86 9.80 -1.83
CA PRO A 33 -9.88 9.98 -2.88
C PRO A 33 -8.69 10.82 -2.39
N ASN A 34 -7.54 10.44 -2.92
CA ASN A 34 -6.20 10.96 -2.63
C ASN A 34 -6.13 12.49 -2.80
N LEU A 35 -6.14 13.24 -1.70
CA LEU A 35 -5.86 14.68 -1.68
C LEU A 35 -4.35 14.91 -1.79
N SER A 36 -3.85 14.84 -3.02
CA SER A 36 -2.50 15.26 -3.38
C SER A 36 -2.41 16.78 -3.25
N THR A 37 -1.87 17.26 -2.13
CA THR A 37 -1.53 18.66 -1.94
C THR A 37 -0.02 18.83 -2.13
N LYS A 38 0.36 19.56 -3.18
CA LYS A 38 1.72 20.10 -3.38
C LYS A 38 2.22 20.77 -2.09
N PRO A 39 3.50 20.63 -1.73
CA PRO A 39 4.15 21.52 -0.75
C PRO A 39 4.66 22.78 -1.45
N THR A 40 4.34 23.94 -0.89
CA THR A 40 4.96 25.24 -1.19
C THR A 40 6.33 25.29 -0.53
N ALA A 41 7.36 25.69 -1.28
CA ALA A 41 8.77 25.67 -0.88
C ALA A 41 9.14 26.84 0.06
N PRO A 42 10.14 26.69 0.95
CA PRO A 42 10.91 27.81 1.46
C PRO A 42 12.03 28.17 0.46
N THR A 43 12.12 29.45 0.15
CA THR A 43 13.17 30.08 -0.66
C THR A 43 14.54 29.94 0.03
N LEU A 44 15.53 29.35 -0.66
CA LEU A 44 16.97 29.60 -0.43
C LEU A 44 17.79 29.23 -1.68
N LEU A 45 18.46 30.25 -2.23
CA LEU A 45 19.65 30.28 -3.10
C LEU A 45 19.56 29.64 -4.50
N LYS A 46 19.48 30.52 -5.52
CA LYS A 46 19.70 30.22 -6.94
C LYS A 46 21.10 29.64 -7.14
N LEU A 47 21.18 28.34 -7.41
CA LEU A 47 22.28 27.73 -8.14
C LEU A 47 21.80 27.47 -9.56
N THR A 48 22.38 28.16 -10.54
CA THR A 48 22.14 27.98 -11.96
C THR A 48 22.52 26.56 -12.38
N THR A 49 21.53 25.69 -12.61
CA THR A 49 21.72 24.42 -13.33
C THR A 49 21.64 24.67 -14.84
N PRO A 50 22.55 24.10 -15.66
CA PRO A 50 22.45 24.15 -17.12
C PRO A 50 21.21 23.37 -17.59
N GLN A 51 20.41 23.97 -18.48
CA GLN A 51 19.40 23.25 -19.26
C GLN A 51 20.08 22.16 -20.11
N ALA A 52 19.73 20.90 -19.88
CA ALA A 52 20.06 19.81 -20.80
C ALA A 52 18.96 19.71 -21.88
N PRO A 53 19.33 19.55 -23.18
CA PRO A 53 18.37 19.47 -24.28
C PRO A 53 17.62 18.13 -24.29
N PRO A 54 16.52 17.99 -25.06
CA PRO A 54 15.82 16.72 -25.20
C PRO A 54 16.74 15.72 -25.93
N HIS A 55 17.32 14.79 -25.18
CA HIS A 55 18.13 13.71 -25.75
C HIS A 55 17.20 12.70 -26.43
N HIS A 56 16.92 12.89 -27.72
CA HIS A 56 16.79 11.73 -28.61
C HIS A 56 18.17 11.05 -28.61
N LEU A 57 18.28 9.95 -27.88
CA LEU A 57 19.53 9.22 -27.67
C LEU A 57 20.02 8.67 -29.03
N LEU A 58 21.03 9.32 -29.60
CA LEU A 58 21.88 8.68 -30.59
C LEU A 58 22.71 7.61 -29.83
N LEU A 59 22.36 6.34 -30.04
CA LEU A 59 23.10 5.20 -29.49
C LEU A 59 24.58 5.30 -29.92
N PRO A 60 25.56 5.16 -29.01
CA PRO A 60 26.97 5.08 -29.38
C PRO A 60 27.20 3.99 -30.43
N ALA A 61 27.94 4.32 -31.49
CA ALA A 61 28.16 3.42 -32.63
C ALA A 61 28.82 2.09 -32.22
N ASP A 62 29.58 2.07 -31.12
CA ASP A 62 30.39 0.93 -30.67
C ASP A 62 29.67 -0.03 -29.70
N LEU A 63 28.36 0.11 -29.50
CA LEU A 63 27.62 -0.85 -28.68
C LEU A 63 27.40 -2.17 -29.45
N PRO A 64 27.61 -3.35 -28.82
CA PRO A 64 27.30 -4.65 -29.44
C PRO A 64 25.84 -4.69 -29.92
N SER A 65 25.59 -5.35 -31.07
CA SER A 65 24.28 -5.42 -31.73
C SER A 65 23.16 -5.84 -30.77
N ASP A 66 23.41 -6.87 -29.97
CA ASP A 66 22.45 -7.45 -29.02
C ASP A 66 22.05 -6.47 -27.91
N VAL A 67 22.95 -5.54 -27.54
CA VAL A 67 22.67 -4.49 -26.55
C VAL A 67 21.83 -3.39 -27.17
N LYS A 68 22.07 -3.02 -28.44
CA LYS A 68 21.26 -2.05 -29.18
C LYS A 68 19.83 -2.56 -29.38
N GLU A 69 19.66 -3.81 -29.79
CA GLU A 69 18.35 -4.43 -29.98
C GLU A 69 17.53 -4.46 -28.68
N LYS A 70 18.18 -4.79 -27.56
CA LYS A 70 17.55 -4.76 -26.23
C LYS A 70 17.11 -3.35 -25.82
N ILE A 71 17.98 -2.36 -25.98
CA ILE A 71 17.66 -0.96 -25.65
C ILE A 71 16.48 -0.48 -26.49
N LEU A 72 16.50 -0.73 -27.80
CA LEU A 72 15.42 -0.38 -28.72
C LEU A 72 14.11 -1.09 -28.36
N SER A 73 14.15 -2.39 -28.03
CA SER A 73 12.94 -3.15 -27.64
C SER A 73 12.27 -2.59 -26.38
N LEU A 74 13.06 -2.20 -25.38
CA LEU A 74 12.56 -1.62 -24.14
C LEU A 74 12.05 -0.19 -24.37
N GLU A 75 12.74 0.59 -25.20
CA GLU A 75 12.31 1.94 -25.57
C GLU A 75 11.01 1.93 -26.38
N ILE A 76 10.82 0.97 -27.29
CA ILE A 76 9.55 0.76 -28.01
C ILE A 76 8.40 0.45 -27.04
N ILE A 77 8.67 -0.29 -25.95
CA ILE A 77 7.69 -0.57 -24.90
C ILE A 77 7.47 0.64 -23.97
N GLY A 78 8.28 1.69 -24.10
CA GLY A 78 8.24 2.90 -23.26
C GLY A 78 8.95 2.74 -21.91
N VAL A 79 9.82 1.74 -21.79
CA VAL A 79 10.68 1.53 -20.61
C VAL A 79 11.97 2.31 -20.80
N ASP A 80 12.31 3.15 -19.82
CA ASP A 80 13.63 3.80 -19.76
C ASP A 80 14.71 2.73 -19.51
N SER A 81 15.39 2.34 -20.59
CA SER A 81 16.44 1.34 -20.60
C SER A 81 17.59 1.68 -19.66
N ALA A 82 18.00 2.95 -19.59
CA ALA A 82 19.10 3.39 -18.73
C ALA A 82 18.73 3.24 -17.25
N ARG A 83 17.53 3.70 -16.87
CA ARG A 83 17.00 3.53 -15.51
C ARG A 83 16.78 2.06 -15.16
N ALA A 84 16.28 1.25 -16.09
CA ALA A 84 16.06 -0.17 -15.88
C ALA A 84 17.38 -0.92 -15.62
N VAL A 85 18.43 -0.62 -16.38
CA VAL A 85 19.78 -1.18 -16.18
C VAL A 85 20.41 -0.70 -14.88
N PHE A 86 20.23 0.58 -14.51
CA PHE A 86 20.74 1.10 -13.24
C PHE A 86 20.12 0.38 -12.03
N LEU A 87 18.81 0.14 -12.07
CA LEU A 87 18.08 -0.53 -11.00
C LEU A 87 18.19 -2.07 -11.05
N ASN A 88 18.58 -2.65 -12.19
CA ASN A 88 18.82 -4.07 -12.38
C ASN A 88 20.07 -4.31 -13.26
N PRO A 89 21.28 -4.31 -12.68
CA PRO A 89 22.52 -4.49 -13.43
C PRO A 89 22.59 -5.81 -14.22
N ASN A 90 21.91 -6.87 -13.75
CA ASN A 90 21.84 -8.17 -14.44
C ASN A 90 21.14 -8.08 -15.80
N LEU A 91 20.39 -7.01 -16.05
CA LEU A 91 19.79 -6.76 -17.37
C LEU A 91 20.87 -6.59 -18.45
N ARG A 92 22.11 -6.20 -18.10
CA ARG A 92 23.22 -6.09 -19.06
C ARG A 92 23.58 -7.43 -19.69
N SER A 93 23.68 -8.48 -18.87
CA SER A 93 24.05 -9.83 -19.29
C SER A 93 22.87 -10.68 -19.77
N ALA A 94 21.63 -10.25 -19.53
CA ALA A 94 20.45 -10.94 -20.04
C ALA A 94 20.35 -10.84 -21.57
N SER A 95 20.03 -11.97 -22.22
CA SER A 95 19.82 -12.05 -23.66
C SER A 95 18.51 -11.34 -24.08
N PRO A 96 18.45 -10.75 -25.28
CA PRO A 96 17.22 -10.14 -25.80
C PRO A 96 16.05 -11.13 -25.81
N GLU A 97 16.26 -12.39 -26.21
CA GLU A 97 15.22 -13.42 -26.33
C GLU A 97 14.62 -13.77 -24.96
N SER A 98 15.45 -13.82 -23.91
CA SER A 98 14.97 -14.03 -22.54
C SER A 98 14.07 -12.88 -22.08
N VAL A 99 14.45 -11.64 -22.38
CA VAL A 99 13.65 -10.45 -22.03
C VAL A 99 12.31 -10.46 -22.77
N HIS A 100 12.34 -10.73 -24.08
CA HIS A 100 11.12 -10.86 -24.89
C HIS A 100 10.23 -12.00 -24.39
N SER A 101 10.81 -13.13 -23.99
CA SER A 101 10.06 -14.27 -23.44
C SER A 101 9.32 -13.90 -22.16
N VAL A 102 9.95 -13.12 -21.28
CA VAL A 102 9.29 -12.60 -20.07
C VAL A 102 8.12 -11.67 -20.42
N ILE A 103 8.32 -10.75 -21.36
CA ILE A 103 7.27 -9.82 -21.80
C ILE A 103 6.10 -10.59 -22.41
N SER A 104 6.38 -11.49 -23.36
CA SER A 104 5.39 -12.38 -23.98
C SER A 104 4.63 -13.21 -22.95
N PHE A 105 5.32 -13.70 -21.92
CA PHE A 105 4.67 -14.40 -20.82
C PHE A 105 3.71 -13.50 -20.04
N LEU A 106 4.10 -12.27 -19.69
CA LEU A 106 3.21 -11.33 -18.99
C LEU A 106 1.97 -10.98 -19.85
N LEU A 107 2.16 -10.77 -21.15
CA LEU A 107 1.06 -10.54 -22.10
C LEU A 107 0.11 -11.76 -22.15
N SER A 108 0.65 -12.98 -22.17
CA SER A 108 -0.15 -14.22 -22.12
C SER A 108 -0.97 -14.37 -20.84
N LYS A 109 -0.59 -13.69 -19.75
CA LYS A 109 -1.33 -13.63 -18.48
C LYS A 109 -2.35 -12.48 -18.42
N GLY A 110 -2.56 -11.77 -19.53
CA GLY A 110 -3.54 -10.68 -19.64
C GLY A 110 -3.02 -9.32 -19.19
N ILE A 111 -1.69 -9.15 -18.99
CA ILE A 111 -1.10 -7.83 -18.80
C ILE A 111 -1.07 -7.12 -20.15
N HIS A 112 -1.50 -5.86 -20.22
CA HIS A 112 -1.56 -5.15 -21.50
C HIS A 112 -0.25 -4.42 -21.78
N HIS A 113 0.11 -4.24 -23.07
CA HIS A 113 1.30 -3.48 -23.48
C HIS A 113 1.39 -2.10 -22.81
N LYS A 114 0.27 -1.36 -22.74
CA LYS A 114 0.21 -0.03 -22.11
C LYS A 114 0.56 -0.01 -20.61
N ASP A 115 0.48 -1.15 -19.93
CA ASP A 115 0.76 -1.28 -18.50
C ASP A 115 2.24 -1.65 -18.23
N LEU A 116 2.89 -2.30 -19.21
CA LEU A 116 4.27 -2.77 -19.11
C LEU A 116 5.26 -1.66 -18.72
N PRO A 117 5.28 -0.46 -19.33
CA PRO A 117 6.27 0.55 -18.97
C PRO A 117 6.22 0.95 -17.48
N ARG A 118 5.00 1.05 -16.91
CA ARG A 118 4.84 1.30 -15.47
C ARG A 118 5.32 0.11 -14.63
N ILE A 119 4.87 -1.10 -14.95
CA ILE A 119 5.20 -2.32 -14.18
C ILE A 119 6.72 -2.55 -14.15
N LEU A 120 7.34 -2.51 -15.33
CA LEU A 120 8.77 -2.76 -15.52
C LEU A 120 9.60 -1.60 -14.98
N GLY A 121 9.14 -0.35 -15.13
CA GLY A 121 9.80 0.80 -14.51
C GLY A 121 9.77 0.78 -12.97
N MET A 122 8.71 0.23 -12.37
CA MET A 122 8.62 0.04 -10.91
C MET A 122 9.46 -1.15 -10.43
N CYS A 123 9.58 -2.22 -11.22
CA CYS A 123 10.28 -3.44 -10.84
C CYS A 123 11.13 -4.01 -12.01
N PRO A 124 12.28 -3.39 -12.34
CA PRO A 124 13.10 -3.83 -13.49
C PRO A 124 13.66 -5.26 -13.37
N LYS A 125 13.72 -5.81 -12.14
CA LYS A 125 14.09 -7.21 -11.89
C LYS A 125 13.17 -8.22 -12.61
N ILE A 126 11.93 -7.84 -12.93
CA ILE A 126 11.00 -8.70 -13.67
C ILE A 126 11.62 -9.16 -15.00
N LEU A 127 12.33 -8.26 -15.71
CA LEU A 127 12.93 -8.53 -17.03
C LEU A 127 13.96 -9.65 -17.04
N THR A 128 14.54 -9.96 -15.87
CA THR A 128 15.54 -11.01 -15.69
C THR A 128 15.04 -12.17 -14.83
N SER A 129 13.73 -12.24 -14.58
CA SER A 129 13.13 -13.28 -13.74
C SER A 129 12.93 -14.58 -14.51
N ASN A 130 13.13 -15.72 -13.85
CA ASN A 130 12.87 -17.02 -14.45
C ASN A 130 11.36 -17.26 -14.58
N ILE A 131 10.89 -17.53 -15.79
CA ILE A 131 9.45 -17.74 -16.06
C ILE A 131 8.92 -18.94 -15.27
N SER A 132 9.63 -20.06 -15.28
CA SER A 132 9.13 -21.32 -14.69
C SER A 132 9.28 -21.37 -13.16
N GLY A 133 10.37 -20.83 -12.62
CA GLY A 133 10.71 -20.88 -11.21
C GLY A 133 10.24 -19.67 -10.38
N GLU A 134 10.01 -18.52 -11.01
CA GLU A 134 9.63 -17.29 -10.28
C GLU A 134 8.25 -16.77 -10.73
N LEU A 135 8.05 -16.52 -12.03
CA LEU A 135 6.81 -15.88 -12.50
C LEU A 135 5.58 -16.82 -12.48
N LYS A 136 5.69 -18.04 -13.03
CA LYS A 136 4.59 -19.03 -13.04
C LYS A 136 4.08 -19.34 -11.63
N PRO A 137 4.93 -19.54 -10.61
CA PRO A 137 4.48 -19.72 -9.23
C PRO A 137 3.66 -18.55 -8.70
N VAL A 138 4.02 -17.30 -9.02
CA VAL A 138 3.25 -16.13 -8.58
C VAL A 138 1.84 -16.16 -9.14
N PHE A 139 1.65 -16.42 -10.44
CA PHE A 139 0.32 -16.53 -11.03
C PHE A 139 -0.46 -17.74 -10.50
N SER A 140 0.22 -18.86 -10.22
CA SER A 140 -0.41 -20.04 -9.61
C SER A 140 -0.87 -19.77 -8.18
N PHE A 141 -0.10 -18.99 -7.42
CA PHE A 141 -0.47 -18.50 -6.09
C PHE A 141 -1.66 -17.54 -6.16
N LEU A 142 -1.69 -16.61 -7.13
CA LEU A 142 -2.83 -15.71 -7.34
C LEU A 142 -4.13 -16.50 -7.60
N SER A 143 -4.09 -17.51 -8.48
CA SER A 143 -5.29 -18.30 -8.80
C SER A 143 -5.66 -19.31 -7.72
N GLY A 144 -4.68 -20.02 -7.16
CA GLY A 144 -4.90 -21.13 -6.24
C GLY A 144 -5.10 -20.69 -4.80
N ASP A 145 -4.13 -19.98 -4.24
CA ASP A 145 -4.18 -19.57 -2.82
C ASP A 145 -5.10 -18.38 -2.58
N LEU A 146 -5.16 -17.44 -3.53
CA LEU A 146 -5.90 -16.19 -3.39
C LEU A 146 -7.24 -16.17 -4.13
N HIS A 147 -7.52 -17.20 -4.95
CA HIS A 147 -8.75 -17.32 -5.73
C HIS A 147 -8.98 -16.14 -6.71
N VAL A 148 -7.91 -15.56 -7.24
CA VAL A 148 -7.97 -14.47 -8.23
C VAL A 148 -8.22 -15.06 -9.62
N PRO A 149 -9.36 -14.73 -10.27
CA PRO A 149 -9.59 -15.12 -11.65
C PRO A 149 -8.56 -14.47 -12.58
N SER A 150 -8.23 -15.13 -13.69
CA SER A 150 -7.25 -14.62 -14.66
C SER A 150 -7.61 -13.24 -15.22
N SER A 151 -8.90 -12.94 -15.37
CA SER A 151 -9.43 -11.63 -15.79
C SER A 151 -9.02 -10.49 -14.84
N HIS A 152 -8.70 -10.79 -13.58
CA HIS A 152 -8.30 -9.81 -12.57
C HIS A 152 -6.78 -9.69 -12.37
N PHE A 153 -5.97 -10.55 -12.99
CA PHE A 153 -4.50 -10.50 -12.86
C PHE A 153 -3.94 -9.14 -13.23
N ARG A 154 -4.41 -8.55 -14.33
CA ARG A 154 -4.01 -7.22 -14.79
C ARG A 154 -4.13 -6.17 -13.68
N ARG A 155 -5.24 -6.16 -12.95
CA ARG A 155 -5.49 -5.15 -11.90
C ARG A 155 -4.61 -5.38 -10.67
N VAL A 156 -4.50 -6.63 -10.22
CA VAL A 156 -3.68 -7.00 -9.05
C VAL A 156 -2.21 -6.67 -9.31
N VAL A 157 -1.67 -7.07 -10.46
CA VAL A 157 -0.28 -6.81 -10.84
C VAL A 157 -0.02 -5.31 -11.02
N ASN A 158 -0.92 -4.56 -11.69
CA ASN A 158 -0.76 -3.11 -11.82
C ASN A 158 -0.74 -2.38 -10.47
N LYS A 159 -1.51 -2.88 -9.50
CA LYS A 159 -1.58 -2.31 -8.16
C LYS A 159 -0.34 -2.62 -7.33
N CYS A 160 0.25 -3.81 -7.49
CA CYS A 160 1.50 -4.18 -6.83
C CYS A 160 2.43 -5.03 -7.73
N PRO A 161 3.23 -4.38 -8.61
CA PRO A 161 4.19 -5.08 -9.47
C PRO A 161 5.20 -5.92 -8.69
N ARG A 162 5.48 -5.56 -7.43
CA ARG A 162 6.37 -6.29 -6.51
C ARG A 162 5.95 -7.74 -6.27
N LEU A 163 4.68 -8.11 -6.49
CA LEU A 163 4.24 -9.50 -6.43
C LEU A 163 5.05 -10.41 -7.36
N LEU A 164 5.38 -9.93 -8.56
CA LEU A 164 6.07 -10.71 -9.60
C LEU A 164 7.53 -11.03 -9.25
N VAL A 165 8.13 -10.30 -8.30
CA VAL A 165 9.53 -10.49 -7.89
C VAL A 165 9.65 -11.00 -6.44
N SER A 166 8.53 -11.32 -5.81
CA SER A 166 8.47 -11.83 -4.44
C SER A 166 8.44 -13.36 -4.44
N SER A 167 9.25 -13.98 -3.57
CA SER A 167 9.23 -15.45 -3.39
C SER A 167 7.86 -15.91 -2.89
N VAL A 168 7.21 -16.80 -3.63
CA VAL A 168 5.94 -17.40 -3.21
C VAL A 168 6.11 -18.16 -1.89
N ARG A 169 7.20 -18.92 -1.76
CA ARG A 169 7.49 -19.78 -0.61
C ARG A 169 7.88 -18.96 0.63
N ASP A 170 8.77 -17.99 0.45
CA ASP A 170 9.44 -17.34 1.57
C ASP A 170 8.82 -15.98 1.96
N GLN A 171 7.98 -15.41 1.09
CA GLN A 171 7.34 -14.12 1.34
C GLN A 171 5.81 -14.19 1.22
N LEU A 172 5.26 -14.57 0.06
CA LEU A 172 3.82 -14.44 -0.18
C LEU A 172 2.96 -15.39 0.67
N ARG A 173 3.33 -16.68 0.76
CA ARG A 173 2.60 -17.67 1.57
C ARG A 173 2.70 -17.39 3.08
N PRO A 174 3.89 -17.10 3.66
CA PRO A 174 3.98 -16.72 5.06
C PRO A 174 3.14 -15.48 5.40
N ALA A 175 3.17 -14.45 4.54
CA ALA A 175 2.34 -13.26 4.73
C ALA A 175 0.84 -13.58 4.68
N LEU A 176 0.40 -14.38 3.70
CA LEU A 176 -1.00 -14.81 3.60
C LEU A 176 -1.44 -15.60 4.86
N LEU A 177 -0.62 -16.54 5.33
CA LEU A 177 -0.94 -17.33 6.53
C LEU A 177 -1.07 -16.44 7.77
N TYR A 178 -0.17 -15.48 7.94
CA TYR A 178 -0.24 -14.53 9.04
C TYR A 178 -1.49 -13.64 8.96
N LEU A 179 -1.78 -13.10 7.78
CA LEU A 179 -2.96 -12.26 7.55
C LEU A 179 -4.26 -13.04 7.78
N ARG A 180 -4.33 -14.32 7.39
CA ARG A 180 -5.48 -15.18 7.70
C ARG A 180 -5.66 -15.36 9.20
N ARG A 181 -4.57 -15.58 9.96
CA ARG A 181 -4.61 -15.66 11.43
C ARG A 181 -5.04 -14.34 12.08
N LEU A 182 -4.73 -13.20 11.45
CA LEU A 182 -5.17 -11.88 11.89
C LEU A 182 -6.66 -11.62 11.59
N GLY A 183 -7.30 -12.44 10.76
CA GLY A 183 -8.73 -12.37 10.45
C GLY A 183 -9.07 -12.00 9.01
N PHE A 184 -8.10 -11.88 8.10
CA PHE A 184 -8.36 -11.67 6.67
C PHE A 184 -8.89 -12.97 6.04
N LYS A 185 -10.23 -13.10 6.01
CA LYS A 185 -10.90 -14.30 5.49
C LYS A 185 -11.04 -14.29 3.97
N ASP A 186 -11.34 -13.14 3.38
CA ASP A 186 -11.49 -12.99 1.94
C ASP A 186 -10.11 -12.74 1.29
N THR A 187 -9.53 -13.82 0.78
CA THR A 187 -8.21 -13.79 0.14
C THR A 187 -8.23 -13.07 -1.21
N PHE A 188 -9.36 -13.11 -1.91
CA PHE A 188 -9.53 -12.41 -3.18
C PHE A 188 -9.58 -10.91 -2.95
N ALA A 189 -10.40 -10.44 -2.01
CA ALA A 189 -10.47 -9.03 -1.63
C ALA A 189 -9.11 -8.53 -1.12
N LEU A 190 -8.37 -9.34 -0.33
CA LEU A 190 -7.02 -9.01 0.10
C LEU A 190 -6.08 -8.77 -1.09
N ALA A 191 -6.06 -9.68 -2.07
CA ALA A 191 -5.22 -9.55 -3.27
C ALA A 191 -5.64 -8.36 -4.15
N TYR A 192 -6.94 -8.08 -4.24
CA TYR A 192 -7.50 -7.05 -5.10
C TYR A 192 -7.39 -5.64 -4.50
N ASN A 193 -7.57 -5.53 -3.19
CA ASN A 193 -7.61 -4.26 -2.47
C ASN A 193 -6.28 -3.91 -1.80
N ASP A 194 -5.56 -4.87 -1.23
CA ASP A 194 -4.37 -4.62 -0.43
C ASP A 194 -3.21 -5.58 -0.75
N PRO A 195 -2.85 -5.80 -2.03
CA PRO A 195 -1.79 -6.74 -2.42
C PRO A 195 -0.42 -6.40 -1.82
N ILE A 196 -0.22 -5.14 -1.41
CA ILE A 196 0.99 -4.69 -0.73
C ILE A 196 1.27 -5.45 0.57
N LEU A 197 0.23 -5.94 1.24
CA LEU A 197 0.37 -6.68 2.49
C LEU A 197 1.00 -8.05 2.28
N LEU A 198 0.77 -8.67 1.11
CA LEU A 198 1.33 -9.98 0.76
C LEU A 198 2.85 -9.91 0.50
N VAL A 199 3.33 -8.76 0.02
CA VAL A 199 4.76 -8.51 -0.22
C VAL A 199 5.46 -7.83 0.96
N SER A 200 4.74 -7.60 2.06
CA SER A 200 5.29 -6.98 3.27
C SER A 200 5.86 -8.05 4.20
N SER A 201 7.04 -7.80 4.79
CA SER A 201 7.63 -8.71 5.76
C SER A 201 6.74 -8.80 7.00
N VAL A 202 6.37 -10.02 7.40
CA VAL A 202 5.60 -10.25 8.62
C VAL A 202 6.36 -9.73 9.84
N GLU A 203 7.61 -10.15 9.98
CA GLU A 203 8.47 -9.84 11.14
C GLU A 203 8.92 -8.38 11.17
N LYS A 204 9.28 -7.82 10.01
CA LYS A 204 9.87 -6.47 9.95
C LYS A 204 8.87 -5.35 9.69
N THR A 205 7.63 -5.68 9.32
CA THR A 205 6.64 -4.66 8.93
C THR A 205 5.29 -4.85 9.61
N ILE A 206 4.70 -6.04 9.57
CA ILE A 206 3.34 -6.25 10.07
C ILE A 206 3.33 -6.31 11.60
N ILE A 207 4.16 -7.18 12.20
CA ILE A 207 4.24 -7.37 13.66
C ILE A 207 4.58 -6.06 14.37
N PRO A 208 5.64 -5.29 13.99
CA PRO A 208 5.99 -4.06 14.69
C PRO A 208 4.86 -3.01 14.73
N LYS A 209 4.00 -2.98 13.70
CA LYS A 209 2.86 -2.05 13.65
C LYS A 209 1.73 -2.47 14.59
N LEU A 210 1.50 -3.78 14.73
CA LEU A 210 0.55 -4.31 15.71
C LEU A 210 1.07 -4.14 17.14
N GLU A 211 2.38 -4.36 17.35
CA GLU A 211 3.04 -4.12 18.63
C GLU A 211 2.97 -2.65 19.02
N PHE A 212 3.19 -1.73 18.07
CA PHE A 212 3.00 -0.30 18.34
C PHE A 212 1.57 0.03 18.78
N LEU A 213 0.54 -0.49 18.08
CA LEU A 213 -0.85 -0.30 18.48
C LEU A 213 -1.12 -0.86 19.88
N THR A 214 -0.51 -1.99 20.22
CA THR A 214 -0.62 -2.58 21.56
C THR A 214 0.08 -1.71 22.60
N ALA A 215 1.27 -1.20 22.29
CA ALA A 215 2.06 -0.35 23.18
C ALA A 215 1.39 1.00 23.51
N ILE A 216 0.56 1.54 22.62
CA ILE A 216 -0.22 2.75 22.90
C ILE A 216 -1.51 2.47 23.70
N GLY A 217 -1.83 1.20 23.97
CA GLY A 217 -2.90 0.80 24.89
C GLY A 217 -4.06 0.01 24.28
N PHE A 218 -4.01 -0.38 23.01
CA PHE A 218 -5.02 -1.30 22.44
C PHE A 218 -4.75 -2.74 22.85
N SER A 219 -5.80 -3.53 23.05
CA SER A 219 -5.65 -4.99 23.07
C SER A 219 -5.24 -5.52 21.70
N ARG A 220 -4.71 -6.75 21.66
CA ARG A 220 -4.31 -7.40 20.41
C ARG A 220 -5.51 -7.58 19.47
N GLU A 221 -6.67 -7.88 20.04
CA GLU A 221 -7.94 -8.07 19.35
C GLU A 221 -8.44 -6.75 18.76
N GLU A 222 -8.34 -5.65 19.51
CA GLU A 222 -8.69 -4.32 19.01
C GLU A 222 -7.76 -3.86 17.90
N ALA A 223 -6.44 -4.04 18.06
CA ALA A 223 -5.47 -3.72 17.02
C ALA A 223 -5.75 -4.51 15.73
N ALA A 224 -6.03 -5.81 15.86
CA ALA A 224 -6.44 -6.64 14.73
C ALA A 224 -7.75 -6.13 14.08
N ALA A 225 -8.77 -5.83 14.87
CA ALA A 225 -10.05 -5.30 14.38
C ALA A 225 -9.92 -3.94 13.68
N MET A 226 -9.00 -3.08 14.15
CA MET A 226 -8.66 -1.82 13.48
C MET A 226 -8.03 -2.07 12.12
N VAL A 227 -7.05 -2.98 12.04
CA VAL A 227 -6.36 -3.34 10.79
C VAL A 227 -7.31 -4.01 9.80
N LEU A 228 -8.23 -4.86 10.24
CA LEU A 228 -9.23 -5.49 9.35
C LEU A 228 -10.16 -4.46 8.71
N ARG A 229 -10.55 -3.41 9.45
CA ARG A 229 -11.36 -2.31 8.90
C ARG A 229 -10.54 -1.30 8.09
N CYS A 230 -9.24 -1.17 8.37
CA CYS A 230 -8.35 -0.25 7.69
C CYS A 230 -6.97 -0.90 7.45
N PRO A 231 -6.85 -1.76 6.42
CA PRO A 231 -5.60 -2.49 6.16
C PRO A 231 -4.42 -1.56 5.84
N GLY A 232 -4.71 -0.37 5.31
CA GLY A 232 -3.74 0.69 5.05
C GLY A 232 -2.91 1.11 6.26
N LEU A 233 -3.38 0.88 7.50
CA LEU A 233 -2.60 1.09 8.71
C LEU A 233 -1.25 0.37 8.67
N LEU A 234 -1.22 -0.85 8.12
CA LEU A 234 0.00 -1.64 7.98
C LEU A 234 0.96 -1.10 6.91
N THR A 235 0.63 0.00 6.22
CA THR A 235 1.50 0.65 5.22
C THR A 235 2.18 1.91 5.76
N PHE A 236 1.68 2.48 6.86
CA PHE A 236 2.23 3.70 7.43
C PHE A 236 3.50 3.45 8.25
N SER A 237 4.36 4.46 8.30
CA SER A 237 5.58 4.44 9.13
C SER A 237 5.23 4.65 10.60
N ILE A 238 5.93 3.96 11.50
CA ILE A 238 5.76 4.16 12.94
C ILE A 238 6.26 5.56 13.32
N GLU A 239 7.54 5.83 13.07
CA GLU A 239 8.18 7.10 13.47
C GLU A 239 7.62 8.32 12.71
N ASN A 240 7.33 8.18 11.42
CA ASN A 240 6.95 9.33 10.59
C ASN A 240 5.43 9.52 10.48
N ASN A 241 4.61 8.60 11.01
CA ASN A 241 3.15 8.71 10.92
C ASN A 241 2.46 8.36 12.24
N PHE A 242 2.54 7.11 12.71
CA PHE A 242 1.79 6.70 13.89
C PHE A 242 2.14 7.52 15.13
N LYS A 243 3.43 7.60 15.46
CA LYS A 243 3.94 8.26 16.66
C LYS A 243 3.59 9.75 16.72
N PRO A 244 3.94 10.61 15.74
CA PRO A 244 3.62 12.03 15.82
C PRO A 244 2.11 12.32 15.81
N LYS A 245 1.31 11.51 15.10
CA LYS A 245 -0.15 11.68 15.07
C LYS A 245 -0.81 11.24 16.36
N TYR A 246 -0.33 10.16 16.97
CA TYR A 246 -0.80 9.70 18.27
C TYR A 246 -0.42 10.69 19.38
N GLU A 247 0.82 11.18 19.40
CA GLU A 247 1.26 12.17 20.38
C GLU A 247 0.43 13.45 20.30
N TYR A 248 0.17 13.96 19.10
CA TYR A 248 -0.71 15.11 18.92
C TYR A 248 -2.14 14.82 19.40
N PHE A 249 -2.68 13.66 19.05
CA PHE A 249 -4.01 13.24 19.45
C PHE A 249 -4.16 13.15 20.98
N ALA A 250 -3.21 12.49 21.65
CA ALA A 250 -3.26 12.29 23.09
C ALA A 250 -2.96 13.58 23.86
N LYS A 251 -1.88 14.29 23.52
CA LYS A 251 -1.37 15.43 24.31
C LYS A 251 -2.03 16.76 23.97
N VAL A 252 -2.42 16.99 22.71
CA VAL A 252 -2.95 18.28 22.26
C VAL A 252 -4.47 18.24 22.10
N MET A 253 -5.00 17.17 21.51
CA MET A 253 -6.46 17.05 21.30
C MET A 253 -7.21 16.48 22.51
N GLY A 254 -6.51 15.99 23.54
CA GLY A 254 -7.14 15.28 24.66
C GLY A 254 -7.98 14.09 24.18
N GLY A 255 -7.47 13.35 23.21
CA GLY A 255 -8.14 12.24 22.54
C GLY A 255 -8.18 10.97 23.39
N ARG A 256 -9.32 10.25 23.36
CA ARG A 256 -9.45 8.92 23.97
C ARG A 256 -9.15 7.82 22.95
N LEU A 257 -8.52 6.72 23.38
CA LEU A 257 -8.20 5.58 22.50
C LEU A 257 -9.44 5.03 21.77
N GLU A 258 -10.61 5.04 22.42
CA GLU A 258 -11.85 4.56 21.80
C GLU A 258 -12.20 5.34 20.52
N GLU A 259 -11.88 6.64 20.44
CA GLU A 259 -12.14 7.44 19.23
C GLU A 259 -11.24 6.99 18.06
N LEU A 260 -9.99 6.61 18.35
CA LEU A 260 -9.07 6.06 17.32
C LEU A 260 -9.47 4.65 16.91
N LYS A 261 -9.97 3.85 17.86
CA LYS A 261 -10.54 2.54 17.57
C LYS A 261 -11.76 2.68 16.67
N GLU A 262 -12.72 3.54 16.99
CA GLU A 262 -13.88 3.78 16.13
C GLU A 262 -13.47 4.32 14.76
N PHE A 263 -12.44 5.18 14.71
CA PHE A 263 -11.98 5.84 13.48
C PHE A 263 -10.47 5.66 13.18
N PRO A 264 -10.02 4.46 12.77
CA PRO A 264 -8.60 4.21 12.52
C PRO A 264 -8.05 5.01 11.33
N GLN A 265 -8.92 5.47 10.44
CA GLN A 265 -8.55 6.33 9.31
C GLN A 265 -7.96 7.68 9.76
N TYR A 266 -8.04 8.05 11.04
CA TYR A 266 -7.28 9.17 11.61
C TYR A 266 -5.81 9.17 11.15
N PHE A 267 -5.14 8.01 11.18
CA PHE A 267 -3.74 7.89 10.76
C PHE A 267 -3.52 8.07 9.25
N ALA A 268 -4.57 8.07 8.43
CA ALA A 268 -4.47 8.35 7.00
C ALA A 268 -4.47 9.86 6.68
N PHE A 269 -5.00 10.72 7.57
CA PHE A 269 -5.05 12.16 7.32
C PHE A 269 -3.72 12.85 7.60
N SER A 270 -3.40 13.90 6.85
CA SER A 270 -2.19 14.70 7.07
C SER A 270 -2.23 15.40 8.42
N LEU A 271 -1.17 15.25 9.22
CA LEU A 271 -1.06 15.92 10.51
C LEU A 271 -1.04 17.44 10.34
N GLU A 272 -0.14 17.93 9.48
CA GLU A 272 0.08 19.37 9.27
C GLU A 272 -1.01 20.04 8.44
N LYS A 273 -1.55 19.35 7.43
CA LYS A 273 -2.49 19.98 6.48
C LYS A 273 -3.97 19.78 6.82
N ARG A 274 -4.30 18.80 7.67
CA ARG A 274 -5.71 18.44 7.95
C ARG A 274 -6.02 18.41 9.44
N ILE A 275 -5.26 17.64 10.22
CA ILE A 275 -5.57 17.42 11.64
C ILE A 275 -5.30 18.69 12.46
N LYS A 276 -4.07 19.23 12.40
CA LYS A 276 -3.68 20.42 13.16
C LYS A 276 -4.53 21.66 12.84
N PRO A 277 -4.72 22.05 11.56
CA PRO A 277 -5.47 23.27 11.25
C PRO A 277 -6.91 23.21 11.78
N ARG A 278 -7.60 22.08 11.59
CA ARG A 278 -8.98 21.91 12.03
C ARG A 278 -9.12 21.85 13.55
N ASN A 279 -8.20 21.18 14.24
CA ASN A 279 -8.18 21.19 15.71
C ASN A 279 -7.92 22.60 16.25
N MET A 280 -6.94 23.34 15.70
CA MET A 280 -6.64 24.71 16.12
C MET A 280 -7.81 25.66 15.89
N GLU A 281 -8.52 25.54 14.76
CA GLU A 281 -9.71 26.35 14.48
C GLU A 281 -10.82 26.06 15.50
N MET A 282 -11.06 24.80 15.84
CA MET A 282 -12.03 24.43 16.87
C MET A 282 -11.68 24.98 18.25
N VAL A 283 -10.39 24.92 18.64
CA VAL A 283 -9.93 25.45 19.93
C VAL A 283 -10.04 26.98 19.97
N LYS A 284 -9.66 27.68 18.89
CA LYS A 284 -9.74 29.15 18.80
C LYS A 284 -11.17 29.66 18.96
N GLU A 285 -12.12 28.94 18.36
CA GLU A 285 -13.54 29.28 18.38
C GLU A 285 -14.28 28.76 19.62
N ALA A 286 -13.54 28.26 20.62
CA ALA A 286 -14.06 27.62 21.82
C ALA A 286 -15.15 26.57 21.53
N GLN A 287 -15.04 25.90 20.39
CA GLN A 287 -16.04 24.95 19.93
C GLN A 287 -15.94 23.64 20.71
N ARG A 288 -17.11 23.03 21.00
CA ARG A 288 -17.15 21.67 21.55
C ARG A 288 -16.48 20.70 20.58
N LYS A 289 -15.76 19.72 21.15
CA LYS A 289 -15.11 18.64 20.42
C LYS A 289 -16.09 17.95 19.45
N LEU A 290 -15.68 17.82 18.20
CA LEU A 290 -16.40 17.10 17.15
C LEU A 290 -15.90 15.66 17.07
N PRO A 291 -16.76 14.69 16.71
CA PRO A 291 -16.31 13.35 16.36
C PRO A 291 -15.27 13.40 15.24
N LEU A 292 -14.19 12.61 15.36
CA LEU A 292 -13.11 12.56 14.36
C LEU A 292 -13.59 12.37 12.92
N PRO A 293 -14.58 11.51 12.62
CA PRO A 293 -15.07 11.36 11.26
C PRO A 293 -15.63 12.66 10.69
N LEU A 294 -16.45 13.38 11.47
CA LEU A 294 -17.05 14.64 11.05
C LEU A 294 -15.99 15.75 10.91
N MET A 295 -15.01 15.76 11.82
CA MET A 295 -13.90 16.71 11.78
C MET A 295 -12.99 16.50 10.58
N LEU A 296 -12.75 15.27 10.12
CA LEU A 296 -11.67 14.97 9.16
C LEU A 296 -12.15 14.57 7.76
N LYS A 297 -13.33 13.93 7.63
CA LYS A 297 -13.85 13.48 6.34
C LYS A 297 -14.54 14.58 5.54
N THR A 298 -15.12 15.57 6.21
CA THR A 298 -15.81 16.70 5.56
C THR A 298 -14.87 17.49 4.65
N THR A 299 -15.42 18.10 3.60
CA THR A 299 -14.68 19.03 2.76
C THR A 299 -14.30 20.29 3.55
N ASP A 300 -13.43 21.13 3.02
CA ASP A 300 -13.06 22.38 3.71
C ASP A 300 -14.24 23.37 3.75
N GLU A 301 -15.10 23.35 2.74
CA GLU A 301 -16.35 24.13 2.70
C GLU A 301 -17.34 23.64 3.76
N GLU A 302 -17.64 22.33 3.77
CA GLU A 302 -18.54 21.74 4.76
C GLU A 302 -18.04 21.94 6.19
N PHE A 303 -16.73 21.83 6.40
CA PHE A 303 -16.12 22.07 7.71
C PHE A 303 -16.31 23.54 8.14
N ARG A 304 -16.04 24.50 7.24
CA ARG A 304 -16.27 25.93 7.52
C ARG A 304 -17.75 26.22 7.81
N ASP A 305 -18.65 25.64 7.05
CA ASP A 305 -20.10 25.81 7.25
C ASP A 305 -20.54 25.23 8.60
N LEU A 306 -20.00 24.07 8.99
CA LEU A 306 -20.23 23.47 10.30
C LEU A 306 -19.75 24.40 11.42
N MET A 307 -18.56 25.00 11.27
CA MET A 307 -18.01 25.95 12.23
C MET A 307 -18.88 27.22 12.33
N MET A 308 -19.32 27.78 11.18
CA MET A 308 -20.19 28.96 11.14
C MET A 308 -21.58 28.71 11.76
N LYS A 309 -22.18 27.55 11.48
CA LYS A 309 -23.50 27.18 12.06
C LYS A 309 -23.46 27.05 13.57
N ARG A 310 -22.33 26.61 14.12
CA ARG A 310 -22.15 26.42 15.58
C ARG A 310 -21.76 27.68 16.31
N ARG A 311 -21.19 28.69 15.64
CA ARG A 311 -21.00 30.05 16.21
C ARG A 311 -22.32 30.79 16.42
N LYS A 312 -23.37 30.46 15.67
CA LYS A 312 -24.69 31.11 15.72
C LYS A 312 -25.65 30.51 16.76
N ARG A 313 -25.22 29.51 17.52
CA ARG A 313 -26.00 28.83 18.56
C ARG A 313 -25.38 29.09 19.91
#